data_AF-A0A754AVM0-F1
#
_entry.id   AF-A0A754AVM0-F1
#
_cell.length_a   1.000
_cell.length_b   1.000
_cell.length_c   1.000
_cell.angle_alpha   90.00
_cell.angle_beta   90.00
_cell.angle_gamma   90.00
#
_symmetry.space_group_name_H-M   'P 1'
#
loop_
_entity.id
_entity.type
_entity.pdbx_description
1 polymer ?
#
loop_
_entity_poly.entity_id
_entity_poly.type
_entity_poly.pdbx_seq_one_letter_code
_entity_poly.pdbx_strand_id
1 'polypeptide(L)'
;MIKNKTLNLIHSNIMEFKICNIWKYRYKKLILSKKLKKEFIHGTTESILKIFENEIKDVYGISNEIWNFRALLMLSHILEILVWHRDNERKCISISKLKFYLHINNFCSLYQNPNLPESLVFKTKEYTKIFPGYDDTLAKHPEKTNAYFNYTSMIIIHILDERFS
;
A
#
# COMPACT_ATOMS: atom_id res chain seq x y z
N MET A 1 40.23 36.16 13.94
CA MET A 1 38.97 35.94 14.68
C MET A 1 37.70 35.82 13.80
N ILE A 2 37.79 35.83 12.47
CA ILE A 2 36.62 35.89 11.56
C ILE A 2 36.08 34.49 11.17
N LYS A 3 36.91 33.44 11.20
CA LYS A 3 36.53 32.06 10.78
C LYS A 3 35.40 31.41 11.60
N ASN A 4 35.26 31.73 12.89
CA ASN A 4 34.26 31.11 13.76
C ASN A 4 32.83 31.60 13.52
N LYS A 5 32.63 32.87 13.13
CA LYS A 5 31.27 33.41 12.87
C LYS A 5 30.66 32.81 11.61
N THR A 6 31.45 32.64 10.56
CA THR A 6 30.99 32.09 9.28
C THR A 6 30.64 30.61 9.38
N LEU A 7 31.45 29.82 10.12
CA LEU A 7 31.15 28.41 10.38
C LEU A 7 29.86 28.21 11.17
N ASN A 8 29.62 29.05 12.19
CA ASN A 8 28.39 28.98 13.00
C ASN A 8 27.14 29.35 12.17
N LEU A 9 27.25 30.31 11.26
CA LEU A 9 26.15 30.69 10.37
C LEU A 9 25.81 29.56 9.37
N ILE A 10 26.82 28.92 8.79
CA ILE A 10 26.64 27.77 7.88
C ILE A 10 25.99 26.60 8.63
N HIS A 11 26.44 26.32 9.86
CA HIS A 11 25.87 25.25 10.67
C HIS A 11 24.41 25.53 11.06
N SER A 12 24.08 26.78 11.42
CA SER A 12 22.71 27.21 11.70
C SER A 12 21.80 27.04 10.49
N ASN A 13 22.24 27.49 9.31
CA ASN A 13 21.47 27.37 8.07
C ASN A 13 21.24 25.91 7.66
N ILE A 14 22.24 25.04 7.86
CA ILE A 14 22.10 23.59 7.58
C ILE A 14 21.10 22.96 8.56
N MET A 15 21.14 23.33 9.85
CA MET A 15 20.19 22.84 10.86
C MET A 15 18.76 23.32 10.56
N GLU A 16 18.57 24.59 10.24
CA GLU A 16 17.26 25.14 9.85
C GLU A 16 16.70 24.46 8.60
N PHE A 17 17.54 24.24 7.57
CA PHE A 17 17.13 23.54 6.36
C PHE A 17 16.70 22.08 6.65
N LYS A 18 17.47 21.36 7.48
CA LYS A 18 17.12 20.00 7.91
C LYS A 18 15.80 19.96 8.68
N ILE A 19 15.61 20.89 9.62
CA ILE A 19 14.39 21.01 10.42
C ILE A 19 13.19 21.28 9.51
N CYS A 20 13.29 22.25 8.59
CA CYS A 20 12.24 22.55 7.61
C CYS A 20 11.85 21.34 6.76
N ASN A 21 12.81 20.54 6.31
CA ASN A 21 12.53 19.33 5.53
C ASN A 21 11.82 18.25 6.37
N ILE A 22 12.22 18.06 7.63
CA ILE A 22 11.56 17.13 8.56
C ILE A 22 10.09 17.55 8.77
N TRP A 23 9.84 18.83 9.02
CA TRP A 23 8.48 19.35 9.20
C TRP A 23 7.64 19.20 7.93
N LYS A 24 8.20 19.53 6.76
CA LYS A 24 7.52 19.37 5.47
C LYS A 24 7.12 17.91 5.22
N TYR A 25 8.02 16.97 5.51
CA TYR A 25 7.75 15.54 5.38
C TYR A 25 6.64 15.08 6.33
N ARG A 26 6.74 15.42 7.63
CA ARG A 26 5.71 15.10 8.64
C ARG A 26 4.34 15.66 8.27
N TYR A 27 4.31 16.89 7.77
CA TYR A 27 3.07 17.54 7.34
C TYR A 27 2.44 16.85 6.13
N LYS A 28 3.24 16.49 5.11
CA LYS A 28 2.77 15.70 3.95
C LYS A 28 2.16 14.37 4.42
N LYS A 29 2.86 13.65 5.30
CA LYS A 29 2.40 12.37 5.88
C LYS A 29 1.05 12.51 6.58
N LEU A 30 0.88 13.56 7.39
CA LEU A 30 -0.36 13.81 8.13
C LEU A 30 -1.55 14.13 7.19
N ILE A 31 -1.34 14.96 6.16
CA ILE A 31 -2.37 15.27 5.17
C ILE A 31 -2.80 14.00 4.43
N LEU A 32 -1.83 13.22 3.95
CA LEU A 32 -2.06 11.98 3.23
C LEU A 32 -2.84 10.97 4.08
N SER A 33 -2.44 10.81 5.34
CA SER A 33 -3.12 9.94 6.30
C SER A 33 -4.57 10.37 6.55
N LYS A 34 -4.84 11.67 6.66
CA LYS A 34 -6.20 12.20 6.80
C LYS A 34 -7.04 11.96 5.55
N LYS A 35 -6.46 12.18 4.36
CA LYS A 35 -7.11 11.92 3.07
C LYS A 35 -7.47 10.44 2.94
N LEU A 36 -6.53 9.54 3.20
CA LEU A 36 -6.75 8.10 3.13
C LEU A 36 -7.85 7.64 4.09
N LYS A 37 -7.83 8.12 5.34
CA LYS A 37 -8.89 7.82 6.32
C LYS A 37 -10.27 8.26 5.84
N LYS A 38 -10.38 9.43 5.19
CA LYS A 38 -11.65 9.88 4.60
C LYS A 38 -12.13 8.93 3.50
N GLU A 39 -11.23 8.53 2.60
CA GLU A 39 -11.56 7.59 1.52
C GLU A 39 -11.90 6.18 2.06
N PHE A 40 -11.32 5.74 3.17
CA PHE A 40 -11.72 4.46 3.79
C PHE A 40 -13.18 4.46 4.25
N ILE A 41 -13.71 5.61 4.66
CA ILE A 41 -15.09 5.72 5.14
C ILE A 41 -16.07 5.86 3.96
N HIS A 42 -15.75 6.67 2.95
CA HIS A 42 -16.72 7.05 1.91
C HIS A 42 -16.22 6.91 0.46
N GLY A 43 -14.96 6.59 0.26
CA GLY A 43 -14.32 6.51 -1.05
C GLY A 43 -14.69 5.25 -1.83
N THR A 44 -14.46 5.28 -3.13
CA THR A 44 -14.54 4.09 -3.98
C THR A 44 -13.20 3.37 -4.00
N THR A 45 -13.18 2.13 -4.51
CA THR A 45 -11.92 1.43 -4.78
C THR A 45 -10.97 2.29 -5.60
N GLU A 46 -11.47 2.93 -6.66
CA GLU A 46 -10.68 3.76 -7.56
C GLU A 46 -10.09 4.99 -6.86
N SER A 47 -10.87 5.68 -6.02
CA SER A 47 -10.38 6.87 -5.31
C SER A 47 -9.30 6.53 -4.30
N ILE A 48 -9.43 5.40 -3.60
CA ILE A 48 -8.39 4.88 -2.70
C ILE A 48 -7.16 4.46 -3.52
N LEU A 49 -7.35 3.70 -4.60
CA LEU A 49 -6.25 3.19 -5.44
C LEU A 49 -5.42 4.33 -6.04
N LYS A 50 -6.08 5.41 -6.48
CA LYS A 50 -5.42 6.61 -7.01
C LYS A 50 -4.52 7.30 -5.97
N ILE A 51 -4.84 7.21 -4.68
CA ILE A 51 -3.94 7.70 -3.63
C ILE A 51 -2.65 6.87 -3.63
N PHE A 52 -2.77 5.55 -3.66
CA PHE A 52 -1.60 4.66 -3.68
C PHE A 52 -0.79 4.77 -4.98
N GLU A 53 -1.44 4.90 -6.13
CA GLU A 53 -0.77 5.09 -7.42
C GLU A 53 0.15 6.30 -7.40
N ASN A 54 -0.35 7.45 -6.90
CA ASN A 54 0.46 8.66 -6.78
C ASN A 54 1.67 8.46 -5.86
N GLU A 55 1.48 7.79 -4.71
CA GLU A 55 2.56 7.56 -3.75
C GLU A 55 3.58 6.51 -4.24
N ILE A 56 3.13 5.44 -4.89
CA ILE A 56 4.01 4.44 -5.51
C ILE A 56 4.85 5.10 -6.60
N LYS A 57 4.24 5.94 -7.45
CA LYS A 57 4.97 6.68 -8.49
C LYS A 57 5.98 7.67 -7.91
N ASP A 58 5.64 8.35 -6.82
CA ASP A 58 6.55 9.28 -6.10
C ASP A 58 7.76 8.55 -5.50
N VAL A 59 7.58 7.33 -4.99
CA VAL A 59 8.63 6.57 -4.30
C VAL A 59 9.49 5.71 -5.23
N TYR A 60 8.87 4.98 -6.15
CA TYR A 60 9.54 3.96 -6.96
C TYR A 60 9.81 4.39 -8.41
N GLY A 61 9.16 5.46 -8.90
CA GLY A 61 9.36 5.97 -10.25
C GLY A 61 8.99 4.98 -11.37
N ILE A 62 9.48 5.25 -12.58
CA ILE A 62 9.17 4.53 -13.83
C ILE A 62 10.00 3.25 -14.00
N SER A 63 11.20 3.18 -13.41
CA SER A 63 12.10 2.03 -13.57
C SER A 63 11.55 0.73 -12.97
N ASN A 64 10.52 0.81 -12.12
CA ASN A 64 9.88 -0.34 -11.47
C ASN A 64 8.43 -0.59 -11.96
N GLU A 65 8.07 -0.11 -13.15
CA GLU A 65 6.69 -0.09 -13.68
C GLU A 65 5.94 -1.41 -13.57
N ILE A 66 6.56 -2.54 -13.94
CA ILE A 66 5.91 -3.86 -13.91
C ILE A 66 5.49 -4.23 -12.48
N TRP A 67 6.36 -3.98 -11.50
CA TRP A 67 6.10 -4.33 -10.10
C TRP A 67 5.15 -3.34 -9.45
N ASN A 68 5.23 -2.06 -9.81
CA ASN A 68 4.26 -1.06 -9.42
C ASN A 68 2.85 -1.42 -9.91
N PHE A 69 2.74 -1.85 -11.17
CA PHE A 69 1.47 -2.32 -11.75
C PHE A 69 0.95 -3.55 -11.01
N ARG A 70 1.80 -4.55 -10.74
CA ARG A 70 1.41 -5.74 -9.98
C ARG A 70 0.95 -5.42 -8.56
N ALA A 71 1.60 -4.44 -7.91
CA ALA A 71 1.22 -3.96 -6.59
C ALA A 71 -0.13 -3.24 -6.61
N LEU A 72 -0.35 -2.36 -7.58
CA LEU A 72 -1.66 -1.70 -7.74
C LEU A 72 -2.77 -2.70 -8.07
N LEU A 73 -2.47 -3.72 -8.89
CA LEU A 73 -3.42 -4.78 -9.17
C LEU A 73 -3.72 -5.61 -7.91
N MET A 74 -2.71 -6.02 -7.13
CA MET A 74 -2.93 -6.68 -5.83
C MET A 74 -3.85 -5.85 -4.94
N LEU A 75 -3.52 -4.57 -4.81
CA LEU A 75 -4.24 -3.66 -3.94
C LEU A 75 -5.67 -3.42 -4.41
N SER A 76 -5.93 -3.38 -5.71
CA SER A 76 -7.28 -3.20 -6.24
C SER A 76 -8.19 -4.37 -5.85
N HIS A 77 -7.71 -5.62 -5.95
CA HIS A 77 -8.49 -6.77 -5.51
C HIS A 77 -8.78 -6.76 -4.00
N ILE A 78 -7.79 -6.41 -3.18
CA ILE A 78 -7.99 -6.25 -1.72
C ILE A 78 -9.03 -5.16 -1.45
N LEU A 79 -8.90 -4.00 -2.10
CA LEU A 79 -9.77 -2.85 -1.89
C LEU A 79 -11.20 -3.10 -2.37
N GLU A 80 -11.40 -3.76 -3.51
CA GLU A 80 -12.76 -4.09 -4.01
C GLU A 80 -13.53 -4.92 -2.98
N ILE A 81 -12.89 -5.93 -2.39
CA ILE A 81 -13.50 -6.77 -1.35
C ILE A 81 -13.71 -5.98 -0.05
N LEU A 82 -12.74 -5.18 0.38
CA LEU A 82 -12.86 -4.38 1.60
C LEU A 82 -13.93 -3.29 1.50
N VAL A 83 -14.06 -2.64 0.34
CA VAL A 83 -15.12 -1.67 0.03
C VAL A 83 -16.47 -2.38 0.02
N TRP A 84 -16.57 -3.55 -0.61
CA TRP A 84 -17.81 -4.33 -0.58
C TRP A 84 -18.23 -4.68 0.86
N HIS A 85 -17.28 -5.12 1.71
CA HIS A 85 -17.55 -5.39 3.13
C HIS A 85 -17.94 -4.15 3.92
N ARG A 86 -17.37 -2.98 3.61
CA ARG A 86 -17.76 -1.72 4.22
C ARG A 86 -19.21 -1.39 3.89
N ASP A 87 -19.58 -1.49 2.61
CA ASP A 87 -20.87 -1.02 2.11
C ASP A 87 -22.01 -1.99 2.44
N ASN A 88 -21.74 -3.30 2.48
CA ASN A 88 -22.77 -4.33 2.70
C ASN A 88 -22.78 -4.91 4.12
N GLU A 89 -21.63 -5.00 4.77
CA GLU A 89 -21.48 -5.64 6.10
C GLU A 89 -21.05 -4.65 7.19
N ARG A 90 -20.98 -3.34 6.89
CA ARG A 90 -20.56 -2.27 7.80
C ARG A 90 -19.18 -2.51 8.44
N LYS A 91 -18.30 -3.26 7.76
CA LYS A 91 -16.94 -3.53 8.24
C LYS A 91 -16.01 -2.39 7.85
N CYS A 92 -15.44 -1.70 8.84
CA CYS A 92 -14.50 -0.61 8.56
C CYS A 92 -13.21 -1.10 7.87
N ILE A 93 -12.71 -0.29 6.94
CA ILE A 93 -11.39 -0.45 6.31
C ILE A 93 -10.34 0.21 7.22
N SER A 94 -9.20 -0.45 7.40
CA SER A 94 -8.07 0.08 8.17
C SER A 94 -6.73 -0.30 7.55
N ILE A 95 -5.69 0.47 7.87
CA ILE A 95 -4.30 0.15 7.46
C ILE A 95 -3.89 -1.23 7.97
N SER A 96 -4.27 -1.58 9.21
CA SER A 96 -3.98 -2.90 9.77
C SER A 96 -4.63 -4.03 8.98
N LYS A 97 -5.88 -3.87 8.52
CA LYS A 97 -6.55 -4.85 7.66
C LYS A 97 -5.87 -4.96 6.31
N LEU A 98 -5.48 -3.84 5.69
CA LEU A 98 -4.72 -3.87 4.44
C LEU A 98 -3.42 -4.67 4.60
N LYS A 99 -2.61 -4.37 5.62
CA LYS A 99 -1.39 -5.11 5.93
C LYS A 99 -1.65 -6.59 6.17
N PHE A 100 -2.72 -6.93 6.87
CA PHE A 100 -3.09 -8.32 7.11
C PHE A 100 -3.29 -9.09 5.79
N TYR A 101 -3.98 -8.51 4.81
CA TYR A 101 -4.22 -9.14 3.51
C TYR A 101 -3.04 -9.10 2.53
N LEU A 102 -1.94 -8.42 2.90
CA LEU A 102 -0.67 -8.41 2.14
C LEU A 102 0.22 -9.62 2.44
N HIS A 103 -0.38 -10.70 2.95
CA HIS A 103 0.23 -12.01 3.10
C HIS A 103 -0.60 -13.02 2.30
N ILE A 104 0.03 -13.87 1.50
CA ILE A 104 -0.67 -14.73 0.52
C ILE A 104 -1.79 -15.58 1.14
N ASN A 105 -1.57 -16.20 2.30
CA ASN A 105 -2.60 -17.01 2.95
C ASN A 105 -3.82 -16.18 3.36
N ASN A 106 -3.58 -14.96 3.83
CA ASN A 106 -4.65 -14.03 4.20
C ASN A 106 -5.33 -13.46 2.95
N PHE A 107 -4.57 -13.16 1.89
CA PHE A 107 -5.13 -12.77 0.60
C PHE A 107 -6.07 -13.85 0.07
N CYS A 108 -5.66 -15.12 0.12
CA CYS A 108 -6.50 -16.25 -0.28
C CYS A 108 -7.79 -16.36 0.53
N SER A 109 -7.79 -15.91 1.79
CA SER A 109 -9.00 -15.87 2.63
C SER A 109 -10.01 -14.79 2.20
N LEU A 110 -9.61 -13.78 1.42
CA LEU A 110 -10.51 -12.70 0.98
C LEU A 110 -11.70 -13.23 0.18
N TYR A 111 -11.47 -14.20 -0.70
CA TYR A 111 -12.49 -14.73 -1.61
C TYR A 111 -13.17 -16.00 -1.06
N GLN A 112 -13.04 -16.28 0.25
CA GLN A 112 -13.70 -17.41 0.91
C GLN A 112 -15.05 -17.04 1.55
N ASN A 113 -15.42 -15.75 1.58
CA ASN A 113 -16.70 -15.34 2.14
C ASN A 113 -17.86 -15.72 1.18
N PRO A 114 -18.83 -16.55 1.62
CA PRO A 114 -19.93 -17.02 0.78
C PRO A 114 -20.89 -15.92 0.33
N ASN A 115 -20.88 -14.75 0.98
CA ASN A 115 -21.75 -13.62 0.63
C ASN A 115 -21.16 -12.73 -0.48
N LEU A 116 -19.90 -12.95 -0.87
CA LEU A 116 -19.28 -12.12 -1.91
C LEU A 116 -19.90 -12.40 -3.29
N PRO A 117 -20.04 -11.37 -4.14
CA PRO A 117 -20.42 -11.56 -5.53
C PRO A 117 -19.45 -12.52 -6.23
N GLU A 118 -20.00 -13.49 -6.97
CA GLU A 118 -19.21 -14.51 -7.67
C GLU A 118 -18.17 -13.90 -8.62
N SER A 119 -18.52 -12.80 -9.28
CA SER A 119 -17.61 -12.06 -10.16
C SER A 119 -16.37 -11.53 -9.42
N LEU A 120 -16.54 -11.07 -8.17
CA LEU A 120 -15.46 -10.54 -7.35
C LEU A 120 -14.57 -11.66 -6.80
N VAL A 121 -15.18 -12.78 -6.41
CA VAL A 121 -14.48 -14.03 -6.03
C VAL A 121 -13.63 -14.52 -7.19
N PHE A 122 -14.24 -14.70 -8.37
CA PHE A 122 -13.58 -15.19 -9.57
C PHE A 122 -12.39 -14.30 -9.95
N LYS A 123 -12.61 -12.98 -10.08
CA LYS A 123 -11.57 -12.02 -10.45
C LYS A 123 -10.38 -12.03 -9.48
N THR A 124 -10.65 -12.15 -8.17
CA THR A 124 -9.59 -12.18 -7.14
C THR A 124 -8.84 -13.51 -7.12
N LYS A 125 -9.53 -14.63 -7.38
CA LYS A 125 -8.91 -15.94 -7.52
C LYS A 125 -8.05 -16.05 -8.79
N GLU A 126 -8.46 -15.46 -9.90
CA GLU A 126 -7.65 -15.44 -11.12
C GLU A 126 -6.35 -14.63 -10.95
N TYR A 127 -6.37 -13.59 -10.12
CA TYR A 127 -5.16 -12.82 -9.83
C TYR A 127 -4.06 -13.69 -9.21
N THR A 128 -4.37 -14.61 -8.29
CA THR A 128 -3.34 -15.43 -7.65
C THR A 128 -2.64 -16.38 -8.63
N LYS A 129 -3.33 -16.79 -9.69
CA LYS A 129 -2.79 -17.67 -10.74
C LYS A 129 -1.70 -17.00 -11.59
N ILE A 130 -1.55 -15.67 -11.55
CA ILE A 130 -0.47 -14.98 -12.26
C ILE A 130 0.90 -15.23 -11.60
N PHE A 131 0.93 -15.66 -10.34
CA PHE A 131 2.17 -15.90 -9.61
C PHE A 131 2.77 -17.25 -10.03
N PRO A 132 4.05 -17.28 -10.43
CA PRO A 132 4.69 -18.53 -10.86
C PRO A 132 4.62 -19.61 -9.79
N GLY A 133 4.10 -20.78 -10.17
CA GLY A 133 3.95 -21.94 -9.27
C GLY A 133 2.77 -21.87 -8.31
N TYR A 134 1.88 -20.88 -8.44
CA TYR A 134 0.66 -20.87 -7.64
C TYR A 134 -0.24 -22.06 -8.00
N ASP A 135 -0.70 -22.77 -6.97
CA ASP A 135 -1.61 -23.89 -7.04
C ASP A 135 -2.51 -23.83 -5.79
N ASP A 136 -3.83 -23.81 -6.00
CA ASP A 136 -4.83 -23.70 -4.94
C ASP A 136 -5.11 -25.04 -4.25
N THR A 137 -4.56 -26.15 -4.76
CA THR A 137 -4.66 -27.49 -4.16
C THR A 137 -3.55 -27.78 -3.15
N LEU A 138 -2.46 -26.99 -3.17
CA LEU A 138 -1.32 -27.20 -2.28
C LEU A 138 -1.57 -26.64 -0.88
N ALA A 139 -1.25 -27.43 0.15
CA ALA A 139 -1.28 -26.98 1.53
C ALA A 139 -0.25 -25.87 1.84
N LYS A 140 0.83 -25.78 1.05
CA LYS A 140 1.84 -24.73 1.13
C LYS A 140 2.23 -24.29 -0.27
N HIS A 141 2.20 -22.97 -0.51
CA HIS A 141 2.63 -22.41 -1.77
C HIS A 141 4.15 -22.55 -1.96
N PRO A 142 4.63 -22.79 -3.19
CA PRO A 142 6.06 -22.85 -3.48
C PRO A 142 6.79 -21.57 -3.08
N GLU A 143 8.07 -21.68 -2.73
CA GLU A 143 8.92 -20.54 -2.36
C GLU A 143 8.91 -19.45 -3.41
N LYS A 144 8.91 -19.83 -4.70
CA LYS A 144 8.83 -18.88 -5.82
C LYS A 144 7.55 -18.05 -5.78
N THR A 145 6.40 -18.67 -5.55
CA THR A 145 5.12 -17.97 -5.42
C THR A 145 5.17 -16.97 -4.27
N ASN A 146 5.65 -17.42 -3.10
CA ASN A 146 5.80 -16.56 -1.93
C ASN A 146 6.75 -15.39 -2.20
N ALA A 147 7.89 -15.61 -2.86
CA ALA A 147 8.85 -14.55 -3.18
C ALA A 147 8.24 -13.45 -4.06
N TYR A 148 7.52 -13.83 -5.13
CA TYR A 148 6.88 -12.87 -6.02
C TYR A 148 5.72 -12.11 -5.33
N PHE A 149 4.91 -12.82 -4.54
CA PHE A 149 3.83 -12.22 -3.77
C PHE A 149 4.38 -11.24 -2.73
N ASN A 150 5.41 -11.65 -1.98
CA ASN A 150 6.04 -10.85 -0.94
C ASN A 150 6.70 -9.60 -1.53
N TYR A 151 7.43 -9.72 -2.64
CA TYR A 151 8.02 -8.55 -3.29
C TYR A 151 6.96 -7.51 -3.68
N THR A 152 5.85 -7.99 -4.25
CA THR A 152 4.71 -7.14 -4.63
C THR A 152 4.08 -6.48 -3.40
N SER A 153 3.91 -7.26 -2.33
CA SER A 153 3.33 -6.79 -1.06
C SER A 153 4.22 -5.75 -0.37
N MET A 154 5.55 -5.93 -0.43
CA MET A 154 6.52 -5.00 0.18
C MET A 154 6.43 -3.59 -0.40
N ILE A 155 6.09 -3.44 -1.68
CA ILE A 155 5.85 -2.11 -2.29
C ILE A 155 4.71 -1.40 -1.55
N ILE A 156 3.61 -2.10 -1.31
CA ILE A 156 2.43 -1.53 -0.65
C ILE A 156 2.71 -1.29 0.83
N ILE A 157 3.37 -2.25 1.51
CA ILE A 157 3.77 -2.12 2.92
C ILE A 157 4.66 -0.90 3.13
N HIS A 158 5.67 -0.70 2.28
CA HIS A 158 6.56 0.46 2.35
C HIS A 158 5.79 1.77 2.23
N ILE A 159 4.82 1.86 1.30
CA ILE A 159 3.96 3.04 1.20
C ILE A 159 3.10 3.22 2.46
N LEU A 160 2.51 2.14 3.00
CA LEU A 160 1.73 2.19 4.24
C LEU A 160 2.56 2.71 5.43
N ASP A 161 3.81 2.27 5.53
CA ASP A 161 4.71 2.67 6.61
C ASP A 161 5.25 4.09 6.42
N GLU A 162 5.74 4.45 5.25
CA GLU A 162 6.36 5.75 5.04
C GLU A 162 5.34 6.89 4.90
N ARG A 163 4.16 6.61 4.31
CA ARG A 163 3.20 7.67 3.95
C ARG A 163 2.01 7.78 4.90
N PHE A 164 1.65 6.70 5.58
CA PHE A 164 0.36 6.61 6.28
C PHE A 164 0.42 6.19 7.77
N SER A 165 1.59 5.84 8.29
CA SER A 165 1.75 5.43 9.71
C SER A 165 1.87 6.56 10.73
#